data_AF-A0A350FYW2-F1
#
_entry.id   AF-A0A350FYW2-F1
#
_cell.length_a   1.000
_cell.length_b   1.000
_cell.length_c   1.000
_cell.angle_alpha   90.00
_cell.angle_beta   90.00
_cell.angle_gamma   90.00
#
_symmetry.space_group_name_H-M   'P 1'
#
loop_
_entity.id
_entity.type
_entity.pdbx_description
1 polymer ?
#
loop_
_entity_poly.entity_id
_entity_poly.type
_entity_poly.pdbx_seq_one_letter_code
_entity_poly.pdbx_strand_id
1 'polypeptide(L)'
;MEHETPKSTPILQIAWARFSELDVNASARTKSHLNKRIWIAVLGVLAALFAILSQVFPEGSGLAGWTVRFFLILTPLLASGMAAFTKAFYATGDWLTMRAGAEEILKEIYFFRTILKNQKDRRSYLEKRLTEIQRQLYKNMGGELVIKPYNGSIPTRYYPEDPTSDPGWEDLVGDDYFRFRVENQLAWHRRKVNQFQSERVRLQVLILASGGAGGLLAALGGGLGIWVALTAAFTAAFLGWQELRNIDAIVKNYSKVVVELTVIYDHWLNLEPEERTEDEFFRMVRSTEEIIWAQNIEYIKSQQEALKEADLDDEAGLINRVVKESVDSAKRTKQALADGMVEFTKETLKESEQKVEETFKAALGSLAEEASSELVQQELEAMSKAVVEMAENAMERASSLKSSLGEIAKEFAHIDIGRDTSKEELNAILARYPKSSDIKG
;
A
#
# COMPACT_ATOMS: atom_id res chain seq x y z
N MET A 1 36.33 35.67 -23.31
CA MET A 1 34.88 35.78 -23.55
C MET A 1 34.23 35.81 -22.19
N GLU A 2 33.88 37.00 -21.72
CA GLU A 2 33.08 37.13 -20.50
C GLU A 2 31.69 36.60 -20.82
N HIS A 3 31.28 35.52 -20.15
CA HIS A 3 29.90 35.06 -20.21
C HIS A 3 29.04 36.14 -19.56
N GLU A 4 28.39 36.98 -20.35
CA GLU A 4 27.31 37.83 -19.86
C GLU A 4 26.28 36.90 -19.20
N THR A 5 26.22 36.92 -17.87
CA THR A 5 25.17 36.24 -17.13
C THR A 5 23.83 36.77 -17.66
N PRO A 6 22.95 35.90 -18.19
CA PRO A 6 21.68 36.34 -18.77
C PRO A 6 20.95 37.19 -17.73
N LYS A 7 20.50 38.39 -18.13
CA LYS A 7 19.74 39.31 -17.28
C LYS A 7 18.46 38.62 -16.81
N SER A 8 18.54 37.91 -15.69
CA SER A 8 17.40 37.22 -15.09
C SER A 8 16.32 38.25 -14.77
N THR A 9 15.11 38.05 -15.30
CA THR A 9 13.99 38.92 -14.98
C THR A 9 13.68 38.78 -13.48
N PRO A 10 13.74 39.86 -12.66
CA PRO A 10 13.65 39.74 -11.20
C PRO A 10 12.39 39.01 -10.70
N ILE A 11 11.25 39.20 -11.35
CA ILE A 11 10.00 38.52 -10.96
C ILE A 11 10.07 37.00 -11.16
N LEU A 12 10.83 36.52 -12.15
CA LEU A 12 11.02 35.10 -12.42
C LEU A 12 11.89 34.45 -11.33
N GLN A 13 12.90 35.17 -10.83
CA GLN A 13 13.71 34.73 -9.69
C GLN A 13 12.87 34.60 -8.42
N ILE A 14 11.97 35.55 -8.16
CA ILE A 14 11.04 35.48 -7.04
C ILE A 14 10.10 34.28 -7.19
N ALA A 15 9.56 34.06 -8.39
CA ALA A 15 8.69 32.92 -8.67
C ALA A 15 9.39 31.59 -8.40
N TRP A 16 10.60 31.41 -8.96
CA TRP A 16 11.38 30.21 -8.74
C TRP A 16 11.78 30.02 -7.28
N ALA A 17 12.14 31.09 -6.56
CA ALA A 17 12.45 31.01 -5.13
C ALA A 17 11.26 30.51 -4.32
N ARG A 18 10.06 31.07 -4.56
CA ARG A 18 8.82 30.65 -3.89
C ARG A 18 8.44 29.21 -4.25
N PHE A 19 8.55 28.82 -5.51
CA PHE A 19 8.39 27.44 -5.94
C PHE A 19 9.33 26.51 -5.16
N SER A 20 10.61 26.85 -5.13
CA SER A 20 11.66 26.04 -4.50
C SER A 20 11.38 25.83 -3.01
N GLU A 21 11.01 26.92 -2.34
CA GLU A 21 10.69 26.91 -0.93
C GLU A 21 9.46 26.05 -0.63
N LEU A 22 8.39 26.16 -1.42
CA LEU A 22 7.20 25.32 -1.24
C LEU A 22 7.46 23.84 -1.56
N ASP A 23 8.13 23.53 -2.67
CA ASP A 23 8.39 22.15 -3.12
C ASP A 23 9.25 21.37 -2.11
N VAL A 24 10.30 22.02 -1.57
CA VAL A 24 11.20 21.40 -0.58
C VAL A 24 10.49 21.20 0.74
N ASN A 25 9.73 22.19 1.22
CA ASN A 25 8.99 22.06 2.48
C ASN A 25 7.87 21.01 2.37
N ALA A 26 7.14 20.98 1.26
CA ALA A 26 6.12 19.97 0.99
C ALA A 26 6.74 18.56 0.98
N SER A 27 7.85 18.38 0.28
CA SER A 27 8.56 17.10 0.19
C SER A 27 9.10 16.63 1.55
N ALA A 28 9.71 17.53 2.31
CA ALA A 28 10.23 17.22 3.65
C ALA A 28 9.12 16.83 4.63
N ARG A 29 8.00 17.58 4.64
CA ARG A 29 6.85 17.29 5.49
C ARG A 29 6.18 15.97 5.11
N THR A 30 6.01 15.70 3.80
CA THR A 30 5.49 14.42 3.30
C THR A 30 6.33 13.24 3.80
N LYS A 31 7.66 13.31 3.64
CA LYS A 31 8.57 12.27 4.11
C LYS A 31 8.49 12.08 5.62
N SER A 32 8.42 13.18 6.39
CA SER A 32 8.30 13.13 7.83
C SER A 32 6.98 12.49 8.29
N HIS A 33 5.87 12.79 7.63
CA HIS A 33 4.56 12.18 7.91
C HIS A 33 4.60 10.67 7.68
N LEU A 34 5.10 10.25 6.51
CA LEU A 34 5.22 8.84 6.15
C LEU A 34 6.15 8.07 7.11
N ASN A 35 7.30 8.64 7.45
CA ASN A 35 8.23 8.01 8.39
C ASN A 35 7.59 7.79 9.77
N LYS A 36 6.82 8.75 10.28
CA LYS A 36 6.10 8.61 11.55
C LYS A 36 5.06 7.48 11.50
N ARG A 37 4.28 7.41 10.41
CA ARG A 37 3.30 6.33 10.19
C ARG A 37 3.95 4.95 10.12
N ILE A 38 5.12 4.82 9.48
CA ILE A 38 5.91 3.57 9.48
C ILE A 38 6.25 3.16 10.91
N TRP A 39 6.74 4.09 11.74
CA TRP A 39 7.07 3.79 13.13
C TRP A 39 5.82 3.39 13.95
N ILE A 40 4.65 3.97 13.69
CA ILE A 40 3.40 3.58 14.37
C ILE A 40 3.07 2.13 14.02
N ALA A 41 3.15 1.75 12.75
CA ALA A 41 2.92 0.38 12.30
C ALA A 41 3.92 -0.61 12.92
N VAL A 42 5.21 -0.25 12.95
CA VAL A 42 6.27 -1.05 13.59
C VAL A 42 5.99 -1.26 15.09
N LEU A 43 5.60 -0.20 15.81
CA LEU A 43 5.25 -0.32 17.22
C LEU A 43 4.00 -1.21 17.43
N GLY A 44 3.03 -1.18 16.52
CA GLY A 44 1.87 -2.08 16.54
C GLY A 44 2.27 -3.56 16.42
N VAL A 45 3.16 -3.89 15.48
CA VAL A 45 3.69 -5.26 15.34
C VAL A 45 4.52 -5.68 16.55
N LEU A 46 5.36 -4.78 17.08
CA LEU A 46 6.15 -5.04 18.28
C LEU A 46 5.26 -5.27 19.51
N ALA A 47 4.15 -4.54 19.64
CA ALA A 47 3.19 -4.77 20.73
C ALA A 47 2.60 -6.19 20.66
N ALA A 48 2.22 -6.67 19.46
CA ALA A 48 1.76 -8.04 19.27
C ALA A 48 2.86 -9.07 19.60
N LEU A 49 4.10 -8.81 19.21
CA LEU A 49 5.25 -9.64 19.54
C LEU A 49 5.45 -9.74 21.07
N PHE A 50 5.47 -8.61 21.79
CA PHE A 50 5.66 -8.61 23.24
C PHE A 50 4.48 -9.25 23.97
N ALA A 51 3.26 -9.15 23.44
CA ALA A 51 2.10 -9.84 23.99
C ALA A 51 2.28 -11.36 23.92
N ILE A 52 2.78 -11.88 22.79
CA ILE A 52 3.12 -13.30 22.62
C ILE A 52 4.25 -13.70 23.58
N LEU A 53 5.35 -12.94 23.61
CA LEU A 53 6.49 -13.24 24.48
C LEU A 53 6.12 -13.24 25.97
N SER A 54 5.15 -12.41 26.38
CA SER A 54 4.68 -12.38 27.77
C SER A 54 3.99 -13.66 28.22
N GLN A 55 3.42 -14.43 27.28
CA GLN A 55 2.82 -15.73 27.55
C GLN A 55 3.88 -16.84 27.59
N VAL A 56 4.96 -16.68 26.81
CA VAL A 56 6.09 -17.62 26.78
C VAL A 56 6.99 -17.47 28.00
N PHE A 57 7.15 -16.24 28.53
CA PHE A 57 7.96 -15.92 29.70
C PHE A 57 7.08 -15.49 30.90
N PRO A 58 6.46 -16.44 31.63
CA PRO A 58 5.55 -16.15 32.73
C PRO A 58 6.25 -15.58 33.98
N GLU A 59 5.45 -15.24 35.00
CA GLU A 59 5.90 -14.70 36.29
C GLU A 59 6.97 -15.58 36.93
N GLY A 60 8.11 -15.00 37.29
CA GLY A 60 9.23 -15.70 37.92
C GLY A 60 10.40 -16.03 37.01
N SER A 61 10.33 -15.73 35.71
CA SER A 61 11.44 -15.91 34.72
C SER A 61 12.61 -14.92 34.87
N GLY A 62 12.76 -14.27 36.03
CA GLY A 62 13.85 -13.35 36.33
C GLY A 62 13.84 -12.09 35.48
N LEU A 63 15.04 -11.60 35.11
CA LEU A 63 15.22 -10.36 34.35
C LEU A 63 14.52 -10.39 32.98
N ALA A 64 14.49 -11.55 32.30
CA ALA A 64 13.87 -11.66 30.98
C ALA A 64 12.36 -11.41 31.00
N GLY A 65 11.63 -12.00 31.96
CA GLY A 65 10.20 -11.76 32.12
C GLY A 65 9.87 -10.31 32.48
N TRP A 66 10.70 -9.68 33.31
CA TRP A 66 10.55 -8.26 33.64
C TRP A 66 10.76 -7.36 32.41
N THR A 67 11.80 -7.61 31.63
CA THR A 67 12.08 -6.85 30.40
C THR A 67 10.93 -6.97 29.39
N VAL A 68 10.41 -8.17 29.15
CA VAL A 68 9.28 -8.38 28.22
C VAL A 68 8.04 -7.61 28.67
N ARG A 69 7.72 -7.59 29.97
CA ARG A 69 6.57 -6.83 30.51
C ARG A 69 6.76 -5.33 30.40
N PHE A 70 7.97 -4.85 30.70
CA PHE A 70 8.30 -3.44 30.55
C PHE A 70 8.02 -2.99 29.11
N PHE A 71 8.48 -3.74 28.12
CA PHE A 71 8.21 -3.43 26.71
C PHE A 71 6.75 -3.65 26.31
N LEU A 72 6.05 -4.67 26.82
CA LEU A 72 4.63 -4.86 26.58
C LEU A 72 3.79 -3.63 26.96
N ILE A 73 4.14 -2.95 28.05
CA ILE A 73 3.46 -1.73 28.50
C ILE A 73 3.97 -0.51 27.74
N LEU A 74 5.28 -0.40 27.53
CA LEU A 74 5.90 0.75 26.91
C LEU A 74 5.51 0.92 25.43
N THR A 75 5.43 -0.18 24.68
CA THR A 75 5.23 -0.13 23.22
C THR A 75 3.88 0.50 22.83
N PRO A 76 2.73 0.08 23.40
CA PRO A 76 1.44 0.73 23.15
C PRO A 76 1.41 2.19 23.62
N LEU A 77 2.03 2.52 24.75
CA LEU A 77 2.11 3.91 25.24
C LEU A 77 2.87 4.82 24.26
N LEU A 78 4.02 4.37 23.75
CA LEU A 78 4.79 5.10 22.75
C LEU A 78 4.00 5.23 21.43
N ALA A 79 3.31 4.16 21.01
CA ALA A 79 2.51 4.17 19.79
C ALA A 79 1.35 5.17 19.90
N SER A 80 0.59 5.16 21.00
CA SER A 80 -0.50 6.10 21.26
C SER A 80 0.00 7.54 21.35
N GLY A 81 1.12 7.78 22.06
CA GLY A 81 1.72 9.11 22.15
C GLY A 81 2.17 9.63 20.77
N MET A 82 2.75 8.76 19.95
CA MET A 82 3.20 9.12 18.60
C MET A 82 2.05 9.32 17.61
N ALA A 83 0.97 8.54 17.73
CA ALA A 83 -0.26 8.73 16.97
C ALA A 83 -0.90 10.09 17.32
N ALA A 84 -1.07 10.38 18.62
CA ALA A 84 -1.59 11.67 19.08
C ALA A 84 -0.72 12.86 18.60
N PHE A 85 0.61 12.72 18.68
CA PHE A 85 1.53 13.71 18.11
C PHE A 85 1.34 13.86 16.60
N THR A 86 1.25 12.76 15.85
CA THR A 86 1.13 12.80 14.40
C THR A 86 -0.18 13.44 13.98
N LYS A 87 -1.29 13.12 14.67
CA LYS A 87 -2.58 13.78 14.48
C LYS A 87 -2.50 15.28 14.75
N ALA A 88 -1.94 15.71 15.87
CA ALA A 88 -1.85 17.12 16.22
C ALA A 88 -1.03 17.96 15.21
N PHE A 89 0.02 17.39 14.61
CA PHE A 89 0.96 18.12 13.76
C PHE A 89 0.81 17.87 12.25
N TYR A 90 0.03 16.87 11.84
CA TYR A 90 -0.11 16.49 10.43
C TYR A 90 -1.57 16.29 9.98
N ALA A 91 -2.59 16.41 10.84
CA ALA A 91 -3.98 16.26 10.40
C ALA A 91 -4.44 17.34 9.40
N THR A 92 -3.81 18.51 9.40
CA THR A 92 -4.16 19.64 8.53
C THR A 92 -3.82 19.41 7.06
N GLY A 93 -2.93 18.46 6.74
CA GLY A 93 -2.53 18.21 5.35
C GLY A 93 -1.71 19.35 4.74
N ASP A 94 -1.07 20.21 5.55
CA ASP A 94 -0.40 21.44 5.08
C ASP A 94 0.61 21.21 3.94
N TRP A 95 1.28 20.06 3.92
CA TRP A 95 2.22 19.71 2.85
C TRP A 95 1.53 19.52 1.49
N LEU A 96 0.27 19.08 1.48
CA LEU A 96 -0.53 18.98 0.26
C LEU A 96 -0.87 20.38 -0.26
N THR A 97 -1.18 21.31 0.64
CA THR A 97 -1.43 22.72 0.30
C THR A 97 -0.16 23.40 -0.22
N MET A 98 0.99 23.18 0.41
CA MET A 98 2.28 23.66 -0.07
C MET A 98 2.61 23.08 -1.45
N ARG A 99 2.38 21.79 -1.66
CA ARG A 99 2.55 21.13 -2.97
C ARG A 99 1.63 21.75 -4.03
N ALA A 100 0.37 22.04 -3.68
CA ALA A 100 -0.58 22.72 -4.55
C ALA A 100 -0.03 24.07 -5.01
N GLY A 101 0.42 24.89 -4.06
CA GLY A 101 0.99 26.19 -4.35
C GLY A 101 2.28 26.10 -5.18
N ALA A 102 3.14 25.12 -4.92
CA ALA A 102 4.34 24.90 -5.72
C ALA A 102 4.00 24.60 -7.19
N GLU A 103 3.13 23.62 -7.45
CA GLU A 103 2.75 23.26 -8.82
C GLU A 103 1.98 24.40 -9.52
N GLU A 104 1.17 25.18 -8.78
CA GLU A 104 0.51 26.36 -9.36
C GLU A 104 1.54 27.42 -9.78
N ILE A 105 2.52 27.74 -8.92
CA ILE A 105 3.60 28.67 -9.28
C ILE A 105 4.38 28.15 -10.48
N LEU A 106 4.68 26.85 -10.51
CA LEU A 106 5.42 26.25 -11.62
C LEU A 106 4.67 26.39 -12.95
N LYS A 107 3.35 26.15 -12.95
CA LYS A 107 2.48 26.42 -14.10
C LYS A 107 2.57 27.88 -14.56
N GLU A 108 2.45 28.84 -13.63
CA GLU A 108 2.51 30.26 -13.95
C GLU A 108 3.88 30.70 -14.50
N ILE A 109 4.97 30.08 -14.02
CA ILE A 109 6.32 30.26 -14.57
C ILE A 109 6.36 29.83 -16.03
N TYR A 110 5.80 28.67 -16.36
CA TYR A 110 5.77 28.20 -17.75
C TYR A 110 4.88 29.09 -18.62
N PHE A 111 3.70 29.51 -18.17
CA PHE A 111 2.88 30.48 -18.91
C PHE A 111 3.57 31.82 -19.15
N PHE A 112 4.30 32.33 -18.15
CA PHE A 112 5.09 33.56 -18.26
C PHE A 112 6.15 33.49 -19.37
N ARG A 113 6.80 32.32 -19.49
CA ARG A 113 7.91 32.07 -20.42
C ARG A 113 7.45 31.65 -21.81
N THR A 114 6.19 31.26 -21.97
CA THR A 114 5.64 30.72 -23.24
C THR A 114 4.57 31.65 -23.82
N ILE A 115 3.35 31.58 -23.31
CA ILE A 115 2.16 32.28 -23.82
C ILE A 115 2.30 33.79 -23.66
N LEU A 116 2.87 34.23 -22.53
CA LEU A 116 2.95 35.65 -22.20
C LEU A 116 4.24 36.31 -22.70
N LYS A 117 5.13 35.60 -23.41
CA LYS A 117 6.47 36.09 -23.77
C LYS A 117 6.46 37.43 -24.52
N ASN A 118 5.44 37.65 -25.35
CA ASN A 118 5.27 38.85 -26.17
C ASN A 118 4.39 39.93 -25.51
N GLN A 119 3.87 39.69 -24.30
CA GLN A 119 2.97 40.63 -23.60
C GLN A 119 3.75 41.62 -22.73
N LYS A 120 3.41 42.91 -22.83
CA LYS A 120 4.10 43.99 -22.10
C LYS A 120 3.84 43.96 -20.60
N ASP A 121 2.67 43.48 -20.19
CA ASP A 121 2.19 43.41 -18.81
C ASP A 121 2.46 42.05 -18.13
N ARG A 122 3.18 41.13 -18.79
CA ARG A 122 3.49 39.79 -18.26
C ARG A 122 4.11 39.79 -16.86
N ARG A 123 4.91 40.81 -16.53
CA ARG A 123 5.52 40.98 -15.20
C ARG A 123 4.48 41.24 -14.13
N SER A 124 3.59 42.19 -14.38
CA SER A 124 2.48 42.53 -13.49
C SER A 124 1.50 41.35 -13.35
N TYR A 125 1.29 40.59 -14.42
CA TYR A 125 0.52 39.34 -14.37
C TYR A 125 1.12 38.36 -13.36
N LEU A 126 2.40 38.01 -13.51
CA LEU A 126 3.05 37.02 -12.65
C LEU A 126 3.07 37.50 -11.19
N GLU A 127 3.37 38.76 -10.93
CA GLU A 127 3.32 39.34 -9.59
C GLU A 127 1.94 39.21 -8.94
N LYS A 128 0.87 39.52 -9.69
CA LYS A 128 -0.51 39.38 -9.22
C LYS A 128 -0.83 37.92 -8.91
N ARG A 129 -0.48 36.99 -9.80
CA ARG A 129 -0.72 35.55 -9.61
C ARG A 129 0.04 34.99 -8.42
N LEU A 130 1.33 35.33 -8.25
CA LEU A 130 2.11 34.93 -7.08
C LEU A 130 1.50 35.43 -5.76
N THR A 131 0.94 36.64 -5.76
CA THR A 131 0.27 37.21 -4.58
C THR A 131 -1.04 36.48 -4.28
N GLU A 132 -1.83 36.16 -5.31
CA GLU A 132 -3.06 35.38 -5.18
C GLU A 132 -2.78 33.99 -4.61
N ILE A 133 -1.80 33.27 -5.17
CA ILE A 133 -1.38 31.94 -4.70
C ILE A 133 -0.93 32.01 -3.24
N GLN A 134 -0.11 33.00 -2.87
CA GLN A 134 0.37 33.14 -1.50
C GLN A 134 -0.77 33.42 -0.51
N ARG A 135 -1.76 34.25 -0.88
CA ARG A 135 -2.93 34.52 -0.05
C ARG A 135 -3.82 33.29 0.11
N GLN A 136 -4.02 32.53 -0.96
CA GLN A 136 -4.77 31.28 -0.92
C GLN A 136 -4.06 30.24 -0.05
N LEU A 137 -2.75 30.09 -0.19
CA LEU A 137 -1.93 29.23 0.65
C LEU A 137 -2.06 29.59 2.13
N TYR A 138 -1.91 30.87 2.47
CA TYR A 138 -2.06 31.36 3.84
C TYR A 138 -3.45 31.05 4.42
N LYS A 139 -4.52 31.28 3.64
CA LYS A 139 -5.89 30.96 4.04
C LYS A 139 -6.09 29.46 4.25
N ASN A 140 -5.59 28.64 3.32
CA ASN A 140 -5.75 27.19 3.35
C ASN A 140 -4.93 26.53 4.47
N MET A 141 -3.85 27.16 4.92
CA MET A 141 -3.05 26.73 6.08
C MET A 141 -3.55 27.33 7.41
N GLY A 142 -4.79 27.83 7.47
CA GLY A 142 -5.39 28.32 8.71
C GLY A 142 -4.76 29.63 9.25
N GLY A 143 -4.03 30.37 8.41
CA GLY A 143 -3.36 31.60 8.82
C GLY A 143 -1.97 31.40 9.43
N GLU A 144 -1.41 30.20 9.38
CA GLU A 144 -0.04 29.92 9.80
C GLU A 144 0.81 29.57 8.57
N LEU A 145 1.92 30.29 8.36
CA LEU A 145 2.85 30.02 7.26
C LEU A 145 4.25 29.70 7.82
N VAL A 146 4.36 28.53 8.46
CA VAL A 146 5.64 28.07 9.02
C VAL A 146 6.43 27.31 7.96
N ILE A 147 7.23 28.06 7.20
CA ILE A 147 8.05 27.56 6.09
C ILE A 147 9.52 27.77 6.43
N LYS A 148 10.35 26.76 6.15
CA LYS A 148 11.81 26.90 6.27
C LYS A 148 12.36 27.55 5.01
N PRO A 149 13.22 28.59 5.12
CA PRO A 149 13.80 29.23 3.97
C PRO A 149 14.63 28.24 3.14
N TYR A 150 14.52 28.36 1.83
CA TYR A 150 15.33 27.58 0.89
C TYR A 150 16.59 28.35 0.50
N ASN A 151 17.76 27.74 0.75
CA ASN A 151 19.08 28.34 0.47
C ASN A 151 19.84 27.61 -0.64
N GLY A 152 19.21 26.68 -1.35
CA GLY A 152 19.85 25.92 -2.43
C GLY A 152 19.87 26.66 -3.76
N SER A 153 20.34 25.99 -4.81
CA SER A 153 20.31 26.52 -6.17
C SER A 153 18.87 26.71 -6.64
N ILE A 154 18.63 27.82 -7.31
CA ILE A 154 17.36 28.16 -7.94
C ILE A 154 17.63 28.17 -9.45
N PRO A 155 16.85 27.46 -10.28
CA PRO A 155 15.72 26.57 -9.93
C PRO A 155 16.13 25.25 -9.22
N THR A 156 15.29 24.72 -8.30
CA THR A 156 15.56 23.48 -7.50
C THR A 156 15.72 22.19 -8.32
N ARG A 157 15.38 22.21 -9.61
CA ARG A 157 15.38 21.05 -10.51
C ARG A 157 16.28 21.24 -11.74
N TYR A 158 17.18 22.21 -11.68
CA TYR A 158 18.17 22.44 -12.72
C TYR A 158 19.41 21.58 -12.46
N TYR A 159 19.76 20.74 -13.42
CA TYR A 159 20.95 19.89 -13.42
C TYR A 159 21.83 20.32 -14.61
N PRO A 160 22.92 21.07 -14.37
CA PRO A 160 23.75 21.61 -15.46
C PRO A 160 24.36 20.55 -16.38
N GLU A 161 24.51 19.32 -15.89
CA GLU A 161 25.07 18.19 -16.63
C GLU A 161 24.03 17.48 -17.50
N ASP A 162 22.74 17.77 -17.32
CA ASP A 162 21.64 17.15 -18.08
C ASP A 162 21.13 18.13 -19.15
N PRO A 163 21.36 17.86 -20.45
CA PRO A 163 20.88 18.70 -21.54
C PRO A 163 19.36 18.82 -21.64
N THR A 164 18.62 17.95 -20.95
CA THR A 164 17.15 17.97 -20.87
C THR A 164 16.64 18.76 -19.67
N SER A 165 17.54 19.35 -18.87
CA SER A 165 17.18 20.15 -17.72
C SER A 165 16.97 21.61 -18.10
N ASP A 166 15.83 22.16 -17.69
CA ASP A 166 15.46 23.55 -17.94
C ASP A 166 16.29 24.51 -17.07
N PRO A 167 17.06 25.44 -17.67
CA PRO A 167 17.77 26.49 -16.94
C PRO A 167 16.82 27.44 -16.18
N GLY A 168 15.58 27.56 -16.64
CA GLY A 168 14.51 28.29 -15.95
C GLY A 168 14.39 29.78 -16.24
N TRP A 169 15.35 30.40 -16.94
CA TRP A 169 15.47 31.86 -17.03
C TRP A 169 14.97 32.49 -18.32
N GLU A 170 15.00 31.74 -19.42
CA GLU A 170 14.75 32.26 -20.76
C GLU A 170 13.32 31.95 -21.22
N ASP A 171 12.82 32.78 -22.14
CA ASP A 171 11.55 32.52 -22.82
C ASP A 171 11.68 31.25 -23.67
N LEU A 172 10.61 30.46 -23.70
CA LEU A 172 10.60 29.15 -24.32
C LEU A 172 9.93 29.21 -25.69
N VAL A 173 10.52 28.48 -26.64
CA VAL A 173 9.91 28.14 -27.93
C VAL A 173 9.32 26.72 -27.89
N GLY A 174 8.63 26.32 -28.96
CA GLY A 174 7.91 25.05 -29.01
C GLY A 174 8.74 23.84 -28.61
N ASP A 175 9.88 23.64 -29.28
CA ASP A 175 10.72 22.47 -29.03
C ASP A 175 11.39 22.48 -27.64
N ASP A 176 11.73 23.67 -27.12
CA ASP A 176 12.27 23.81 -25.76
C ASP A 176 11.23 23.45 -24.71
N TYR A 177 10.00 23.97 -24.83
CA TYR A 177 8.92 23.63 -23.93
C TYR A 177 8.58 22.13 -24.01
N PHE A 178 8.51 21.58 -25.23
CA PHE A 178 8.26 20.16 -25.45
C PHE A 178 9.27 19.29 -24.68
N ARG A 179 10.57 19.55 -24.87
CA ARG A 179 11.65 18.81 -24.21
C ARG A 179 11.63 19.00 -22.69
N PHE A 180 11.62 20.24 -22.23
CA PHE A 180 11.79 20.58 -20.81
C PHE A 180 10.55 20.26 -19.96
N ARG A 181 9.36 20.33 -20.56
CA ARG A 181 8.10 20.17 -19.82
C ARG A 181 7.36 18.90 -20.22
N VAL A 182 7.00 18.72 -21.49
CA VAL A 182 6.16 17.59 -21.91
C VAL A 182 6.89 16.26 -21.74
N GLU A 183 8.06 16.13 -22.39
CA GLU A 183 8.86 14.90 -22.36
C GLU A 183 9.35 14.58 -20.95
N ASN A 184 9.86 15.57 -20.23
CA ASN A 184 10.30 15.41 -18.85
C ASN A 184 9.16 14.92 -17.93
N GLN A 185 7.97 15.53 -18.02
CA GLN A 185 6.82 15.13 -17.21
C GLN A 185 6.30 13.76 -17.60
N LEU A 186 6.25 13.42 -18.89
CA LEU A 186 5.87 12.10 -19.36
C LEU A 186 6.81 11.02 -18.83
N ALA A 187 8.13 11.24 -18.94
CA ALA A 187 9.15 10.32 -18.42
C ALA A 187 9.08 10.18 -16.89
N TRP A 188 8.83 11.27 -16.16
CA TRP A 188 8.65 11.24 -14.72
C TRP A 188 7.40 10.45 -14.31
N HIS A 189 6.24 10.71 -14.94
CA HIS A 189 4.99 10.02 -14.63
C HIS A 189 5.06 8.53 -14.97
N ARG A 190 5.64 8.13 -16.12
CA ARG A 190 5.87 6.72 -16.47
C ARG A 190 6.71 6.00 -15.41
N ARG A 191 7.82 6.61 -14.98
CA ARG A 191 8.65 6.07 -13.89
C ARG A 191 7.87 5.93 -12.59
N LYS A 192 7.03 6.93 -12.26
CA LYS A 192 6.22 6.91 -11.04
C LYS A 192 5.16 5.83 -11.05
N VAL A 193 4.44 5.64 -12.15
CA VAL A 193 3.48 4.54 -12.31
C VAL A 193 4.15 3.20 -12.04
N ASN A 194 5.30 2.94 -12.67
CA ASN A 194 6.03 1.68 -12.48
C ASN A 194 6.52 1.48 -11.04
N GLN A 195 6.98 2.56 -10.38
CA GLN A 195 7.39 2.52 -8.97
C GLN A 195 6.22 2.14 -8.06
N PHE A 196 5.08 2.83 -8.19
CA PHE A 196 3.89 2.57 -7.36
C PHE A 196 3.26 1.21 -7.65
N GLN A 197 3.26 0.77 -8.92
CA GLN A 197 2.79 -0.56 -9.27
C GLN A 197 3.67 -1.66 -8.66
N SER A 198 5.00 -1.47 -8.67
CA SER A 198 5.93 -2.40 -8.02
C SER A 198 5.73 -2.45 -6.50
N GLU A 199 5.47 -1.29 -5.87
CA GLU A 199 5.16 -1.20 -4.44
C GLU A 199 3.84 -1.92 -4.11
N ARG A 200 2.80 -1.73 -4.93
CA ARG A 200 1.52 -2.42 -4.80
C ARG A 200 1.67 -3.94 -4.82
N VAL A 201 2.38 -4.47 -5.82
CA VAL A 201 2.62 -5.91 -5.96
C VAL A 201 3.39 -6.46 -4.76
N ARG A 202 4.44 -5.74 -4.32
CA ARG A 202 5.20 -6.14 -3.13
C ARG A 202 4.32 -6.20 -1.87
N LEU A 203 3.46 -5.20 -1.65
CA LEU A 203 2.55 -5.20 -0.50
C LEU A 203 1.53 -6.34 -0.57
N GLN A 204 0.95 -6.61 -1.73
CA GLN A 204 0.04 -7.74 -1.92
C GLN A 204 0.72 -9.08 -1.62
N VAL A 205 1.95 -9.28 -2.10
CA VAL A 205 2.74 -10.47 -1.78
C VAL A 205 3.00 -10.58 -0.27
N LEU A 206 3.34 -9.48 0.41
CA LEU A 206 3.56 -9.48 1.86
C LEU A 206 2.27 -9.78 2.66
N ILE A 207 1.13 -9.26 2.22
CA ILE A 207 -0.19 -9.54 2.81
C ILE A 207 -0.54 -11.03 2.66
N LEU A 208 -0.39 -11.59 1.46
CA LEU A 208 -0.64 -13.00 1.20
C LEU A 208 0.33 -13.91 1.95
N ALA A 209 1.62 -13.56 1.98
CA ALA A 209 2.63 -14.33 2.69
C ALA A 209 2.38 -14.33 4.20
N SER A 210 2.05 -13.18 4.80
CA SER A 210 1.71 -13.09 6.22
C SER A 210 0.42 -13.85 6.56
N GLY A 211 -0.64 -13.69 5.75
CA GLY A 211 -1.89 -14.42 5.92
C GLY A 211 -1.73 -15.94 5.78
N GLY A 212 -1.00 -16.38 4.75
CA GLY A 212 -0.70 -17.79 4.49
C GLY A 212 0.18 -18.41 5.59
N ALA A 213 1.19 -17.68 6.07
CA ALA A 213 2.00 -18.12 7.21
C ALA A 213 1.15 -18.28 8.49
N GLY A 214 0.21 -17.37 8.73
CA GLY A 214 -0.74 -17.49 9.85
C GLY A 214 -1.63 -18.73 9.75
N GLY A 215 -2.15 -19.02 8.55
CA GLY A 215 -2.91 -20.24 8.28
C GLY A 215 -2.11 -21.51 8.52
N LEU A 216 -0.85 -21.56 8.05
CA LEU A 216 0.05 -22.68 8.27
C LEU A 216 0.38 -22.90 9.75
N LEU A 217 0.71 -21.82 10.48
CA LEU A 217 0.99 -21.88 11.92
C LEU A 217 -0.21 -22.37 12.72
N ALA A 218 -1.43 -21.96 12.32
CA ALA A 218 -2.66 -22.44 12.93
C ALA A 218 -2.89 -23.94 12.69
N ALA A 219 -2.67 -24.41 11.45
CA ALA A 219 -2.85 -25.80 11.07
C ALA A 219 -1.86 -26.75 11.76
N LEU A 220 -0.59 -26.34 11.91
CA LEU A 220 0.43 -27.13 12.61
C LEU A 220 0.16 -27.25 14.12
N GLY A 221 -0.62 -26.34 14.70
CA GLY A 221 -1.07 -26.40 16.08
C GLY A 221 0.06 -26.36 17.11
N GLY A 222 -0.23 -26.85 18.32
CA GLY A 222 0.70 -26.86 19.44
C GLY A 222 1.17 -25.45 19.87
N GLY A 223 2.44 -25.34 20.26
CA GLY A 223 3.04 -24.07 20.68
C GLY A 223 3.25 -23.05 19.55
N LEU A 224 3.04 -23.44 18.29
CA LEU A 224 3.14 -22.54 17.14
C LEU A 224 1.89 -21.68 16.94
N GLY A 225 0.74 -22.13 17.45
CA GLY A 225 -0.54 -21.41 17.32
C GLY A 225 -0.54 -20.01 17.95
N ILE A 226 0.32 -19.76 18.94
CA ILE A 226 0.46 -18.42 19.55
C ILE A 226 1.06 -17.39 18.57
N TRP A 227 1.87 -17.84 17.61
CA TRP A 227 2.53 -16.98 16.63
C TRP A 227 1.61 -16.50 15.50
N VAL A 228 0.41 -17.08 15.39
CA VAL A 228 -0.64 -16.63 14.44
C VAL A 228 -1.01 -15.17 14.68
N ALA A 229 -0.99 -14.72 15.94
CA ALA A 229 -1.25 -13.32 16.27
C ALA A 229 -0.18 -12.37 15.70
N LEU A 230 1.07 -12.82 15.60
CA LEU A 230 2.15 -12.01 15.01
C LEU A 230 1.97 -11.87 13.50
N THR A 231 1.64 -12.97 12.81
CA THR A 231 1.38 -12.93 11.37
C THR A 231 0.17 -12.06 11.05
N ALA A 232 -0.89 -12.11 11.87
CA ALA A 232 -2.06 -11.24 11.72
C ALA A 232 -1.70 -9.75 11.92
N ALA A 233 -0.83 -9.44 12.89
CA ALA A 233 -0.35 -8.07 13.11
C ALA A 233 0.44 -7.53 11.91
N PHE A 234 1.28 -8.38 11.27
CA PHE A 234 1.94 -8.00 10.01
C PHE A 234 0.93 -7.75 8.88
N THR A 235 -0.05 -8.65 8.69
CA THR A 235 -1.10 -8.47 7.67
C THR A 235 -1.84 -7.15 7.85
N ALA A 236 -2.28 -6.85 9.08
CA ALA A 236 -2.98 -5.61 9.40
C ALA A 236 -2.10 -4.36 9.21
N ALA A 237 -0.81 -4.42 9.58
CA ALA A 237 0.13 -3.34 9.35
C ALA A 237 0.34 -3.06 7.84
N PHE A 238 0.44 -4.10 7.01
CA PHE A 238 0.56 -3.94 5.56
C PHE A 238 -0.72 -3.42 4.91
N LEU A 239 -1.90 -3.88 5.35
CA LEU A 239 -3.19 -3.36 4.89
C LEU A 239 -3.33 -1.87 5.23
N GLY A 240 -3.07 -1.48 6.48
CA GLY A 240 -3.11 -0.09 6.90
C GLY A 240 -2.10 0.79 6.14
N TRP A 241 -0.92 0.25 5.82
CA TRP A 241 0.05 0.95 4.98
C TRP A 241 -0.43 1.14 3.54
N GLN A 242 -1.05 0.12 2.94
CA GLN A 242 -1.60 0.19 1.58
C GLN A 242 -2.72 1.22 1.48
N GLU A 243 -3.64 1.24 2.46
CA GLU A 243 -4.75 2.19 2.55
C GLU A 243 -4.26 3.62 2.72
N LEU A 244 -3.35 3.86 3.67
CA LEU A 244 -2.73 5.16 3.90
C LEU A 244 -2.06 5.72 2.64
N ARG A 245 -1.35 4.86 1.92
CA ARG A 245 -0.63 5.25 0.70
C ARG A 245 -1.60 5.50 -0.47
N ASN A 246 -2.84 5.01 -0.37
CA ASN A 246 -3.88 5.07 -1.41
C ASN A 246 -3.30 4.76 -2.81
N ILE A 247 -2.50 3.68 -2.89
CA ILE A 247 -1.67 3.37 -4.07
C ILE A 247 -2.54 3.18 -5.31
N ASP A 248 -3.75 2.63 -5.15
CA ASP A 248 -4.68 2.39 -6.25
C ASP A 248 -5.14 3.70 -6.90
N ALA A 249 -5.47 4.72 -6.11
CA ALA A 249 -5.85 6.04 -6.64
C ALA A 249 -4.66 6.72 -7.32
N ILE A 250 -3.46 6.63 -6.72
CA ILE A 250 -2.24 7.21 -7.28
C ILE A 250 -1.92 6.58 -8.65
N VAL A 251 -1.93 5.25 -8.75
CA VAL A 251 -1.63 4.55 -10.00
C VAL A 251 -2.63 4.94 -11.09
N LYS A 252 -3.93 4.98 -10.78
CA LYS A 252 -4.98 5.39 -11.74
C LYS A 252 -4.77 6.82 -12.24
N ASN A 253 -4.59 7.76 -11.31
CA ASN A 253 -4.41 9.18 -11.65
C ASN A 253 -3.15 9.41 -12.51
N TYR A 254 -2.01 8.81 -12.13
CA TYR A 254 -0.78 8.95 -12.90
C TYR A 254 -0.86 8.26 -14.27
N SER A 255 -1.54 7.11 -14.37
CA SER A 255 -1.73 6.42 -15.65
C SER A 255 -2.57 7.25 -16.60
N LYS A 256 -3.61 7.93 -16.10
CA LYS A 256 -4.41 8.87 -16.89
C LYS A 256 -3.55 9.99 -17.47
N VAL A 257 -2.70 10.60 -16.66
CA VAL A 257 -1.76 11.63 -17.14
C VAL A 257 -0.78 11.10 -18.18
N VAL A 258 -0.25 9.89 -18.00
CA VAL A 258 0.63 9.28 -19.01
C VAL A 258 -0.09 9.17 -20.35
N VAL A 259 -1.35 8.75 -20.36
CA VAL A 259 -2.16 8.66 -21.59
C VAL A 259 -2.37 10.04 -22.20
N GLU A 260 -2.85 11.01 -21.42
CA GLU A 260 -3.16 12.36 -21.92
C GLU A 260 -1.90 13.11 -22.41
N LEU A 261 -0.78 13.01 -21.69
CA LEU A 261 0.50 13.58 -22.14
C LEU A 261 1.08 12.84 -23.35
N THR A 262 0.85 11.53 -23.49
CA THR A 262 1.29 10.79 -24.68
C THR A 262 0.56 11.29 -25.93
N VAL A 263 -0.75 11.61 -25.83
CA VAL A 263 -1.48 12.21 -26.95
C VAL A 263 -0.87 13.55 -27.39
N ILE A 264 -0.51 14.41 -26.44
CA ILE A 264 0.16 15.69 -26.75
C ILE A 264 1.55 15.45 -27.35
N TYR A 265 2.29 14.50 -26.76
CA TYR A 265 3.63 14.14 -27.21
C TYR A 265 3.63 13.66 -28.67
N ASP A 266 2.75 12.70 -28.98
CA ASP A 266 2.61 12.12 -30.31
C ASP A 266 2.13 13.17 -31.32
N HIS A 267 1.18 14.04 -30.93
CA HIS A 267 0.70 15.13 -31.78
C HIS A 267 1.85 16.07 -32.17
N TRP A 268 2.62 16.57 -31.19
CA TRP A 268 3.72 17.51 -31.48
C TRP A 268 4.81 16.90 -32.37
N LEU A 269 5.15 15.62 -32.16
CA LEU A 269 6.15 14.93 -32.98
C LEU A 269 5.69 14.65 -34.41
N ASN A 270 4.38 14.49 -34.61
CA ASN A 270 3.80 14.24 -35.93
C ASN A 270 3.64 15.52 -36.78
N LEU A 271 3.74 16.71 -36.17
CA LEU A 271 3.68 17.97 -36.91
C LEU A 271 4.99 18.21 -37.66
N GLU A 272 4.86 18.50 -38.95
CA GLU A 272 5.97 19.01 -39.78
C GLU A 272 6.42 20.40 -39.26
N PRO A 273 7.67 20.82 -39.50
CA PRO A 273 8.16 22.13 -39.03
C PRO A 273 7.31 23.32 -39.47
N GLU A 274 6.64 23.22 -40.62
CA GLU A 274 5.74 24.23 -41.17
C GLU A 274 4.38 24.27 -40.45
N GLU A 275 3.95 23.13 -39.88
CA GLU A 275 2.69 22.99 -39.14
C GLU A 275 2.83 23.37 -37.67
N ARG A 276 4.06 23.49 -37.15
CA ARG A 276 4.38 23.95 -35.79
C ARG A 276 4.19 25.46 -35.64
N THR A 277 2.95 25.89 -35.84
CA THR A 277 2.52 27.28 -35.69
C THR A 277 2.51 27.71 -34.23
N GLU A 278 2.43 29.03 -34.00
CA GLU A 278 2.30 29.59 -32.66
C GLU A 278 1.01 29.13 -31.96
N ASP A 279 -0.07 28.85 -32.71
CA ASP A 279 -1.32 28.32 -32.18
C ASP A 279 -1.16 26.89 -31.66
N GLU A 280 -0.53 26.01 -32.44
CA GLU A 280 -0.23 24.64 -32.02
C GLU A 280 0.71 24.61 -30.80
N PHE A 281 1.69 25.52 -30.76
CA PHE A 281 2.53 25.70 -29.58
C PHE A 281 1.71 26.10 -28.34
N PHE A 282 0.85 27.12 -28.44
CA PHE A 282 0.02 27.55 -27.31
C PHE A 282 -0.99 26.49 -26.88
N ARG A 283 -1.52 25.71 -27.82
CA ARG A 283 -2.38 24.57 -27.55
C ARG A 283 -1.63 23.51 -26.75
N MET A 284 -0.42 23.13 -27.18
CA MET A 284 0.43 22.19 -26.45
C MET A 284 0.68 22.66 -25.01
N VAL A 285 1.06 23.93 -24.83
CA VAL A 285 1.34 24.49 -23.49
C VAL A 285 0.09 24.44 -22.61
N ARG A 286 -1.05 24.94 -23.10
CA ARG A 286 -2.30 24.97 -22.31
C ARG A 286 -2.74 23.58 -21.91
N SER A 287 -2.81 22.66 -22.87
CA SER A 287 -3.26 21.29 -22.60
C SER A 287 -2.31 20.58 -21.62
N THR A 288 -1.00 20.75 -21.76
CA THR A 288 -0.02 20.14 -20.85
C THR A 288 -0.18 20.66 -19.42
N GLU A 289 -0.24 21.98 -19.24
CA GLU A 289 -0.38 22.58 -17.91
C GLU A 289 -1.75 22.29 -17.28
N GLU A 290 -2.82 22.19 -18.07
CA GLU A 290 -4.15 21.80 -17.60
C GLU A 290 -4.17 20.34 -17.10
N ILE A 291 -3.57 19.41 -17.84
CA ILE A 291 -3.46 18.00 -17.46
C ILE A 291 -2.69 17.86 -16.14
N ILE A 292 -1.52 18.49 -16.05
CA ILE A 292 -0.66 18.42 -14.85
C ILE A 292 -1.39 19.06 -13.65
N TRP A 293 -2.06 20.18 -13.86
CA TRP A 293 -2.80 20.85 -12.79
C TRP A 293 -3.99 20.03 -12.31
N ALA A 294 -4.78 19.46 -13.23
CA ALA A 294 -5.91 18.60 -12.89
C ALA A 294 -5.46 17.37 -12.10
N GLN A 295 -4.37 16.73 -12.52
CA GLN A 295 -3.73 15.62 -11.80
C GLN A 295 -3.37 16.00 -10.38
N ASN A 296 -2.73 17.16 -10.19
CA ASN A 296 -2.29 17.61 -8.89
C ASN A 296 -3.48 17.85 -7.94
N ILE A 297 -4.57 18.47 -8.44
CA ILE A 297 -5.82 18.64 -7.68
C ILE A 297 -6.40 17.28 -7.28
N GLU A 298 -6.50 16.34 -8.22
CA GLU A 298 -7.04 15.00 -7.96
C GLU A 298 -6.19 14.25 -6.93
N TYR A 299 -4.86 14.36 -7.03
CA TYR A 299 -3.94 13.80 -6.04
C TYR A 299 -4.17 14.40 -4.65
N ILE A 300 -4.20 15.74 -4.53
CA ILE A 300 -4.44 16.42 -3.25
C ILE A 300 -5.77 16.00 -2.65
N LYS A 301 -6.85 15.98 -3.45
CA LYS A 301 -8.18 15.57 -3.00
C LYS A 301 -8.17 14.14 -2.48
N SER A 302 -7.60 13.20 -3.24
CA SER A 302 -7.50 11.79 -2.83
C SER A 302 -6.69 11.59 -1.54
N GLN A 303 -5.64 12.39 -1.34
CA GLN A 303 -4.82 12.34 -0.13
C GLN A 303 -5.53 12.98 1.06
N GLN A 304 -6.27 14.07 0.86
CA GLN A 304 -7.09 14.68 1.91
C GLN A 304 -8.23 13.76 2.34
N GLU A 305 -8.86 13.05 1.40
CA GLU A 305 -9.87 12.04 1.69
C GLU A 305 -9.27 10.88 2.50
N ALA A 306 -8.13 10.33 2.07
CA ALA A 306 -7.43 9.28 2.80
C ALA A 306 -6.99 9.74 4.21
N LEU A 307 -6.57 10.99 4.37
CA LEU A 307 -6.25 11.55 5.70
C LEU A 307 -7.50 11.67 6.57
N LYS A 308 -8.64 12.14 6.04
CA LYS A 308 -9.90 12.25 6.79
C LYS A 308 -10.46 10.89 7.19
N GLU A 309 -10.41 9.92 6.28
CA GLU A 309 -10.84 8.55 6.54
C GLU A 309 -9.96 7.89 7.61
N ALA A 310 -8.64 8.10 7.54
CA ALA A 310 -7.72 7.64 8.58
C ALA A 310 -7.83 8.42 9.91
N ASP A 311 -8.37 9.64 9.92
CA ASP A 311 -8.51 10.52 11.10
C ASP A 311 -9.82 10.29 11.88
N LEU A 312 -10.83 9.72 11.22
CA LEU A 312 -12.09 9.27 11.83
C LEU A 312 -11.87 7.88 12.44
N ASP A 313 -11.67 7.82 13.77
CA ASP A 313 -11.67 6.63 14.64
C ASP A 313 -10.57 5.55 14.49
N ASP A 314 -9.67 5.64 13.50
CA ASP A 314 -8.88 4.46 13.07
C ASP A 314 -7.45 4.31 13.57
N GLU A 315 -6.74 5.32 14.10
CA GLU A 315 -5.33 5.12 14.52
C GLU A 315 -5.16 4.56 15.94
N ALA A 316 -5.97 5.02 16.91
CA ALA A 316 -6.14 4.31 18.19
C ALA A 316 -6.97 3.03 17.98
N GLY A 317 -7.85 3.06 16.98
CA GLY A 317 -8.53 1.91 16.41
C GLY A 317 -7.57 0.89 15.84
N LEU A 318 -6.43 1.23 15.24
CA LEU A 318 -5.54 0.28 14.55
C LEU A 318 -4.87 -0.66 15.54
N ILE A 319 -4.54 -0.19 16.75
CA ILE A 319 -3.98 -1.05 17.81
C ILE A 319 -5.08 -1.92 18.40
N ASN A 320 -6.23 -1.34 18.72
CA ASN A 320 -7.38 -2.12 19.20
C ASN A 320 -7.94 -3.05 18.12
N ARG A 321 -7.82 -2.72 16.84
CA ARG A 321 -8.20 -3.50 15.66
C ARG A 321 -7.14 -4.53 15.38
N VAL A 322 -5.84 -4.25 15.41
CA VAL A 322 -4.79 -5.29 15.33
C VAL A 322 -4.91 -6.27 16.50
N VAL A 323 -5.18 -5.80 17.73
CA VAL A 323 -5.40 -6.67 18.90
C VAL A 323 -6.73 -7.42 18.80
N LYS A 324 -7.83 -6.76 18.43
CA LYS A 324 -9.15 -7.39 18.27
C LYS A 324 -9.21 -8.31 17.05
N GLU A 325 -8.60 -7.94 15.94
CA GLU A 325 -8.50 -8.66 14.66
C GLU A 325 -7.49 -9.79 14.76
N SER A 326 -6.42 -9.69 15.57
CA SER A 326 -5.60 -10.86 15.90
C SER A 326 -6.35 -11.88 16.78
N VAL A 327 -7.16 -11.41 17.74
CA VAL A 327 -8.04 -12.27 18.56
C VAL A 327 -9.20 -12.85 17.74
N ASP A 328 -9.85 -12.04 16.91
CA ASP A 328 -10.99 -12.39 16.07
C ASP A 328 -10.56 -13.16 14.82
N SER A 329 -9.34 -12.95 14.29
CA SER A 329 -8.74 -13.80 13.24
C SER A 329 -8.31 -15.13 13.82
N ALA A 330 -7.72 -15.21 15.02
CA ALA A 330 -7.46 -16.51 15.64
C ALA A 330 -8.76 -17.32 15.83
N LYS A 331 -9.88 -16.65 16.13
CA LYS A 331 -11.21 -17.25 16.25
C LYS A 331 -11.85 -17.59 14.88
N ARG A 332 -11.80 -16.66 13.91
CA ARG A 332 -12.34 -16.83 12.54
C ARG A 332 -11.54 -17.81 11.71
N THR A 333 -10.21 -17.82 11.80
CA THR A 333 -9.36 -18.81 11.12
C THR A 333 -9.59 -20.19 11.72
N LYS A 334 -9.83 -20.32 13.04
CA LYS A 334 -10.23 -21.58 13.68
C LYS A 334 -11.63 -22.05 13.26
N GLN A 335 -12.58 -21.13 13.10
CA GLN A 335 -13.93 -21.43 12.59
C GLN A 335 -13.94 -21.70 11.07
N ALA A 336 -13.21 -20.93 10.27
CA ALA A 336 -13.09 -21.11 8.82
C ALA A 336 -12.21 -22.32 8.44
N LEU A 337 -11.30 -22.78 9.31
CA LEU A 337 -10.68 -24.10 9.15
C LEU A 337 -11.66 -25.22 9.49
N ALA A 338 -12.54 -25.04 10.48
CA ALA A 338 -13.56 -26.03 10.82
C ALA A 338 -14.65 -26.12 9.74
N ASP A 339 -15.17 -24.97 9.30
CA ASP A 339 -16.18 -24.85 8.26
C ASP A 339 -15.58 -25.13 6.88
N GLY A 340 -14.39 -24.62 6.60
CA GLY A 340 -13.64 -24.89 5.37
C GLY A 340 -13.17 -26.34 5.26
N MET A 341 -12.86 -27.05 6.35
CA MET A 341 -12.65 -28.50 6.29
C MET A 341 -13.95 -29.25 5.98
N VAL A 342 -15.09 -28.83 6.54
CA VAL A 342 -16.39 -29.48 6.30
C VAL A 342 -16.89 -29.19 4.88
N GLU A 343 -16.70 -27.98 4.37
CA GLU A 343 -17.08 -27.53 3.04
C GLU A 343 -16.13 -28.06 1.97
N PHE A 344 -14.80 -28.03 2.18
CA PHE A 344 -13.83 -28.73 1.34
C PHE A 344 -14.08 -30.24 1.34
N THR A 345 -14.42 -30.87 2.47
CA THR A 345 -14.80 -32.31 2.47
C THR A 345 -16.11 -32.57 1.72
N LYS A 346 -17.05 -31.62 1.65
CA LYS A 346 -18.32 -31.76 0.92
C LYS A 346 -18.20 -31.45 -0.58
N GLU A 347 -17.37 -30.47 -0.90
CA GLU A 347 -17.19 -29.89 -2.22
C GLU A 347 -16.11 -30.67 -2.99
N THR A 348 -15.02 -31.09 -2.35
CA THR A 348 -14.03 -31.99 -2.94
C THR A 348 -14.59 -33.40 -3.19
N LEU A 349 -15.51 -33.93 -2.37
CA LEU A 349 -16.21 -35.20 -2.67
C LEU A 349 -17.16 -35.09 -3.88
N LYS A 350 -17.76 -33.92 -4.11
CA LYS A 350 -18.69 -33.68 -5.22
C LYS A 350 -17.98 -33.25 -6.52
N GLU A 351 -16.98 -32.39 -6.42
CA GLU A 351 -16.16 -31.96 -7.54
C GLU A 351 -15.17 -33.05 -7.99
N SER A 352 -14.66 -33.90 -7.08
CA SER A 352 -13.79 -35.03 -7.46
C SER A 352 -14.54 -36.09 -8.28
N GLU A 353 -15.85 -36.21 -8.15
CA GLU A 353 -16.63 -37.17 -8.96
C GLU A 353 -16.89 -36.63 -10.37
N GLN A 354 -17.08 -35.31 -10.52
CA GLN A 354 -17.41 -34.66 -11.80
C GLN A 354 -16.18 -34.18 -12.59
N LYS A 355 -15.16 -33.59 -11.94
CA LYS A 355 -13.95 -33.11 -12.62
C LYS A 355 -13.02 -34.25 -13.03
N VAL A 356 -13.03 -35.40 -12.36
CA VAL A 356 -12.22 -36.55 -12.79
C VAL A 356 -12.72 -37.08 -14.13
N GLU A 357 -14.02 -37.12 -14.41
CA GLU A 357 -14.53 -37.64 -15.68
C GLU A 357 -14.29 -36.68 -16.87
N GLU A 358 -14.45 -35.36 -16.66
CA GLU A 358 -14.22 -34.35 -17.70
C GLU A 358 -12.73 -34.11 -17.99
N THR A 359 -11.90 -34.05 -16.95
CA THR A 359 -10.46 -33.80 -17.12
C THR A 359 -9.73 -35.04 -17.68
N PHE A 360 -10.21 -36.26 -17.40
CA PHE A 360 -9.64 -37.49 -17.97
C PHE A 360 -9.95 -37.64 -19.48
N LYS A 361 -11.14 -37.21 -19.95
CA LYS A 361 -11.48 -37.15 -21.38
C LYS A 361 -10.72 -36.06 -22.14
N ALA A 362 -10.51 -34.90 -21.52
CA ALA A 362 -9.76 -33.80 -22.12
C ALA A 362 -8.25 -34.08 -22.18
N ALA A 363 -7.69 -34.69 -21.11
CA ALA A 363 -6.27 -35.04 -21.03
C ALA A 363 -5.87 -36.21 -21.95
N LEU A 364 -6.73 -37.21 -22.15
CA LEU A 364 -6.48 -38.30 -23.11
C LEU A 364 -6.42 -37.82 -24.58
N GLY A 365 -7.11 -36.72 -24.89
CA GLY A 365 -7.09 -36.13 -26.23
C GLY A 365 -5.84 -35.29 -26.53
N SER A 366 -5.19 -34.71 -25.51
CA SER A 366 -4.04 -33.81 -25.69
C SER A 366 -2.68 -34.40 -25.29
N LEU A 367 -2.63 -35.46 -24.47
CA LEU A 367 -1.39 -36.13 -24.04
C LEU A 367 -0.95 -37.29 -24.95
N ALA A 368 -1.75 -37.69 -25.94
CA ALA A 368 -1.36 -38.69 -26.93
C ALA A 368 -0.37 -38.14 -27.99
N GLU A 369 -0.19 -36.82 -28.08
CA GLU A 369 0.56 -36.16 -29.14
C GLU A 369 1.93 -35.63 -28.69
N GLU A 370 2.19 -35.51 -27.38
CA GLU A 370 3.41 -34.87 -26.89
C GLU A 370 3.88 -35.44 -25.53
N ALA A 371 4.64 -36.55 -25.55
CA ALA A 371 5.72 -36.92 -24.59
C ALA A 371 5.90 -38.45 -24.42
N SER A 372 6.66 -39.07 -25.31
CA SER A 372 7.21 -40.43 -25.15
C SER A 372 8.58 -40.40 -24.43
N SER A 373 8.63 -39.86 -23.20
CA SER A 373 9.85 -39.90 -22.37
C SER A 373 9.65 -40.73 -21.10
N GLU A 374 10.37 -41.84 -21.04
CA GLU A 374 10.33 -42.88 -19.99
C GLU A 374 10.67 -42.33 -18.59
N LEU A 375 11.47 -41.26 -18.50
CA LEU A 375 11.87 -40.62 -17.24
C LEU A 375 10.72 -39.85 -16.57
N VAL A 376 9.83 -39.26 -17.38
CA VAL A 376 8.68 -38.49 -16.88
C VAL A 376 7.57 -39.42 -16.39
N GLN A 377 7.40 -40.60 -17.01
CA GLN A 377 6.43 -41.61 -16.56
C GLN A 377 6.80 -42.21 -15.20
N GLN A 378 8.09 -42.45 -14.93
CA GLN A 378 8.52 -42.97 -13.63
C GLN A 378 8.33 -41.95 -12.49
N GLU A 379 8.59 -40.67 -12.73
CA GLU A 379 8.32 -39.62 -11.72
C GLU A 379 6.82 -39.38 -11.53
N LEU A 380 6.02 -39.49 -12.60
CA LEU A 380 4.56 -39.36 -12.51
C LEU A 380 3.92 -40.52 -11.75
N GLU A 381 4.39 -41.76 -11.95
CA GLU A 381 3.91 -42.94 -11.19
C GLU A 381 4.32 -42.85 -9.72
N ALA A 382 5.53 -42.41 -9.41
CA ALA A 382 5.99 -42.23 -8.03
C ALA A 382 5.18 -41.14 -7.31
N MET A 383 4.89 -40.03 -8.00
CA MET A 383 4.08 -38.95 -7.46
C MET A 383 2.60 -39.34 -7.33
N SER A 384 2.04 -40.06 -8.31
CA SER A 384 0.68 -40.59 -8.26
C SER A 384 0.49 -41.55 -7.09
N LYS A 385 1.45 -42.47 -6.89
CA LYS A 385 1.40 -43.46 -5.80
C LYS A 385 1.53 -42.81 -4.43
N ALA A 386 2.40 -41.81 -4.28
CA ALA A 386 2.53 -41.04 -3.03
C ALA A 386 1.27 -40.22 -2.70
N VAL A 387 0.58 -39.70 -3.72
CA VAL A 387 -0.66 -38.94 -3.55
C VAL A 387 -1.84 -39.87 -3.19
N VAL A 388 -1.92 -41.06 -3.80
CA VAL A 388 -2.94 -42.07 -3.47
C VAL A 388 -2.74 -42.60 -2.05
N GLU A 389 -1.51 -42.91 -1.67
CA GLU A 389 -1.19 -43.42 -0.33
C GLU A 389 -1.43 -42.36 0.77
N MET A 390 -1.20 -41.07 0.47
CA MET A 390 -1.55 -39.97 1.36
C MET A 390 -3.08 -39.79 1.46
N ALA A 391 -3.82 -39.98 0.37
CA ALA A 391 -5.28 -39.88 0.34
C ALA A 391 -5.97 -41.03 1.09
N GLU A 392 -5.47 -42.26 0.94
CA GLU A 392 -5.98 -43.45 1.64
C GLU A 392 -5.74 -43.33 3.15
N ASN A 393 -4.54 -42.93 3.58
CA ASN A 393 -4.22 -42.70 4.99
C ASN A 393 -5.05 -41.56 5.61
N ALA A 394 -5.34 -40.51 4.84
CA ALA A 394 -6.19 -39.41 5.29
C ALA A 394 -7.67 -39.85 5.40
N MET A 395 -8.14 -40.69 4.48
CA MET A 395 -9.52 -41.19 4.45
C MET A 395 -9.78 -42.20 5.57
N GLU A 396 -8.82 -43.08 5.88
CA GLU A 396 -8.89 -43.99 7.02
C GLU A 396 -8.96 -43.21 8.35
N ARG A 397 -8.11 -42.19 8.52
CA ARG A 397 -8.12 -41.32 9.72
C ARG A 397 -9.38 -40.48 9.85
N ALA A 398 -9.95 -40.01 8.75
CA ALA A 398 -11.20 -39.25 8.76
C ALA A 398 -12.41 -40.13 9.07
N SER A 399 -12.43 -41.37 8.57
CA SER A 399 -13.52 -42.32 8.81
C SER A 399 -13.57 -42.81 10.26
N SER A 400 -12.41 -43.08 10.88
CA SER A 400 -12.32 -43.48 12.29
C SER A 400 -12.67 -42.34 13.25
N LEU A 401 -12.26 -41.11 12.93
CA LEU A 401 -12.66 -39.92 13.69
C LEU A 401 -14.17 -39.67 13.58
N LYS A 402 -14.75 -39.81 12.39
CA LYS A 402 -16.19 -39.63 12.14
C LYS A 402 -17.05 -40.69 12.84
N SER A 403 -16.61 -41.96 12.90
CA SER A 403 -17.35 -42.98 13.63
C SER A 403 -17.30 -42.73 15.15
N SER A 404 -16.12 -42.37 15.68
CA SER A 404 -15.93 -42.07 17.10
C SER A 404 -16.75 -40.85 17.56
N LEU A 405 -16.80 -39.79 16.76
CA LEU A 405 -17.61 -38.61 17.04
C LEU A 405 -19.12 -38.87 16.84
N GLY A 406 -19.49 -39.75 15.90
CA GLY A 406 -20.87 -40.15 15.67
C GLY A 406 -21.48 -40.99 16.80
N GLU A 407 -20.69 -41.85 17.44
CA GLU A 407 -21.11 -42.59 18.64
C GLU A 407 -21.27 -41.66 19.84
N ILE A 408 -20.31 -40.75 20.08
CA ILE A 408 -20.37 -39.76 21.15
C ILE A 408 -21.59 -38.83 20.97
N ALA A 409 -21.88 -38.38 19.74
CA ALA A 409 -23.03 -37.51 19.47
C ALA A 409 -24.38 -38.21 19.69
N LYS A 410 -24.49 -39.51 19.41
CA LYS A 410 -25.73 -40.28 19.66
C LYS A 410 -25.95 -40.54 21.15
N GLU A 411 -24.88 -40.81 21.89
CA GLU A 411 -24.96 -41.12 23.32
C GLU A 411 -25.34 -39.89 24.15
N PHE A 412 -24.97 -38.68 23.73
CA PHE A 412 -25.27 -37.43 24.45
C PHE A 412 -26.44 -36.62 23.89
N ALA A 413 -27.17 -37.15 22.90
CA ALA A 413 -28.32 -36.49 22.27
C ALA A 413 -29.49 -36.16 23.24
N HIS A 414 -29.45 -36.67 24.47
CA HIS A 414 -30.50 -36.51 25.49
C HIS A 414 -30.09 -35.62 26.67
N ILE A 415 -28.93 -34.95 26.61
CA ILE A 415 -28.46 -34.05 27.67
C ILE A 415 -28.46 -32.60 27.15
N ASP A 416 -29.39 -31.78 27.65
CA ASP A 416 -29.42 -30.33 27.38
C ASP A 416 -28.39 -29.61 28.27
N ILE A 417 -27.33 -29.07 27.66
CA ILE A 417 -26.26 -28.36 28.38
C ILE A 417 -26.71 -26.91 28.64
N GLY A 418 -27.20 -26.66 29.86
CA GLY A 418 -27.62 -25.35 30.35
C GLY A 418 -26.65 -24.75 31.39
N ARG A 419 -27.04 -23.63 32.01
CA ARG A 419 -26.25 -22.95 33.08
C ARG A 419 -26.11 -23.78 34.37
N ASP A 420 -26.78 -24.92 34.43
CA ASP A 420 -27.00 -25.72 35.62
C ASP A 420 -26.17 -27.03 35.58
N THR A 421 -25.47 -27.28 34.46
CA THR A 421 -24.65 -28.49 34.28
C THR A 421 -23.47 -28.47 35.25
N SER A 422 -23.35 -29.50 36.07
CA SER A 422 -22.34 -29.55 37.12
C SER A 422 -20.93 -29.63 36.54
N LYS A 423 -19.95 -29.07 37.25
CA LYS A 423 -18.54 -29.04 36.80
C LYS A 423 -17.96 -30.47 36.66
N GLU A 424 -18.50 -31.42 37.39
CA GLU A 424 -18.15 -32.84 37.35
C GLU A 424 -18.69 -33.52 36.08
N GLU A 425 -19.92 -33.22 35.68
CA GLU A 425 -20.50 -33.70 34.40
C GLU A 425 -19.78 -33.08 33.19
N LEU A 426 -19.45 -31.78 33.25
CA LEU A 426 -18.71 -31.10 32.18
C LEU A 426 -17.30 -31.69 32.02
N ASN A 427 -16.64 -32.02 33.13
CA ASN A 427 -15.32 -32.67 33.11
C ASN A 427 -15.40 -34.13 32.65
N ALA A 428 -16.48 -34.85 32.95
CA ALA A 428 -16.69 -36.20 32.43
C ALA A 428 -16.87 -36.22 30.90
N ILE A 429 -17.57 -35.22 30.35
CA ILE A 429 -17.73 -35.01 28.89
C ILE A 429 -16.38 -34.64 28.25
N LEU A 430 -15.64 -33.69 28.84
CA LEU A 430 -14.35 -33.23 28.31
C LEU A 430 -13.22 -34.27 28.42
N ALA A 431 -13.28 -35.17 29.42
CA ALA A 431 -12.26 -36.20 29.62
C ALA A 431 -12.30 -37.32 28.56
N ARG A 432 -13.40 -37.48 27.82
CA ARG A 432 -13.61 -38.54 26.81
C ARG A 432 -13.47 -38.08 25.36
N TYR A 433 -13.23 -36.79 25.11
CA TYR A 433 -12.71 -36.35 23.82
C TYR A 433 -11.30 -36.94 23.63
N PRO A 434 -10.97 -37.47 22.43
CA PRO A 434 -9.67 -38.08 22.20
C PRO A 434 -8.57 -37.06 22.48
N LYS A 435 -7.67 -37.38 23.41
CA LYS A 435 -6.53 -36.54 23.75
C LYS A 435 -5.45 -36.75 22.70
N SER A 436 -4.66 -35.69 22.43
CA SER A 436 -3.63 -35.64 21.37
C SER A 436 -2.53 -36.72 21.46
N SER A 437 -2.51 -37.55 22.50
CA SER A 437 -1.58 -38.68 22.67
C SER A 437 -2.07 -40.01 22.09
N ASP A 438 -3.37 -40.17 21.84
CA ASP A 438 -3.95 -41.44 21.34
C ASP A 438 -3.96 -41.51 19.80
N ILE A 439 -3.50 -40.45 19.14
CA ILE A 439 -3.23 -40.41 17.69
C ILE A 439 -1.71 -40.49 17.51
N LYS A 440 -1.13 -41.66 17.74
CA LYS A 440 0.23 -41.97 17.28
C LYS A 440 0.19 -43.11 16.29
N GLY A 441 0.58 -42.76 15.07
CA GLY A 441 0.67 -43.59 13.87
C GLY A 441 0.69 -42.64 12.70
#